data_AF-A0A8J2VG53-F1
#
_entry.id   AF-A0A8J2VG53-F1
#
_cell.length_a   1.000
_cell.length_b   1.000
_cell.length_c   1.000
_cell.angle_alpha   90.00
_cell.angle_beta   90.00
_cell.angle_gamma   90.00
#
_symmetry.space_group_name_H-M   'P 1'
#
loop_
_entity.id
_entity.type
_entity.pdbx_description
1 polymer ?
#
loop_
_entity_poly.entity_id
_entity_poly.type
_entity_poly.pdbx_seq_one_letter_code
_entity_poly.pdbx_strand_id
1 'polypeptide(L)'
;MKWGNIDRGLVKGLMIPGTVGAFLGACFLSRLPGQLVKPYVAAFLFCLGAYVLSRFLFWEKKQKQPRQQKAGRWLLPLGFVAGFADSTGGGGWGPLTTPVLLAKDGMETRKVIGSVDTCEFAIATAATLGFFISLGWDAVIWPWVIALMIGGIVAAPIAAWLVHIIPSHLLGVMVGGLILFTNTQILVKSIPAVTPFWPWIYAGIGLVWAASFVYALWIHRGKQRGEG
;
A
#
# COMPACT_ATOMS: atom_id res chain seq x y z
N MET A 1 -14.19 8.83 23.44
CA MET A 1 -14.02 8.10 22.17
C MET A 1 -15.01 6.92 22.12
N LYS A 2 -16.25 7.13 21.64
CA LYS A 2 -17.26 6.08 21.45
C LYS A 2 -17.86 6.23 20.06
N TRP A 3 -17.16 5.75 19.04
CA TRP A 3 -17.70 5.70 17.68
C TRP A 3 -17.65 4.24 17.26
N GLY A 4 -18.82 3.63 16.99
CA GLY A 4 -19.00 2.23 16.60
C GLY A 4 -18.46 1.90 15.20
N ASN A 5 -17.34 2.54 14.81
CA ASN A 5 -16.66 2.41 13.53
C ASN A 5 -15.65 1.25 13.51
N ILE A 6 -15.67 0.37 14.52
CA ILE A 6 -14.76 -0.76 14.60
C ILE A 6 -15.57 -2.04 14.74
N ASP A 7 -15.41 -2.95 13.79
CA ASP A 7 -15.86 -4.33 13.90
C ASP A 7 -14.78 -5.16 14.62
N ARG A 8 -15.11 -5.63 15.84
CA ARG A 8 -14.18 -6.43 16.67
C ARG A 8 -13.85 -7.78 16.06
N GLY A 9 -14.77 -8.39 15.31
CA GLY A 9 -14.54 -9.66 14.63
C GLY A 9 -13.53 -9.48 13.50
N LEU A 10 -13.69 -8.41 12.72
CA LEU A 10 -12.77 -8.04 11.65
C LEU A 10 -11.38 -7.67 12.19
N VAL A 11 -11.32 -6.85 13.24
CA VAL A 11 -10.05 -6.50 13.89
C VAL A 11 -9.35 -7.75 14.39
N LYS A 12 -10.00 -8.63 15.16
CA LYS A 12 -9.35 -9.86 15.66
C LYS A 12 -8.91 -10.77 14.52
N GLY A 13 -9.73 -10.90 13.48
CA GLY A 13 -9.47 -11.76 12.32
C GLY A 13 -8.33 -11.27 11.42
N LEU A 14 -8.04 -9.97 11.39
CA LEU A 14 -6.98 -9.36 10.57
C LEU A 14 -5.73 -8.99 11.38
N MET A 15 -5.92 -8.45 12.58
CA MET A 15 -4.83 -7.94 13.42
C MET A 15 -3.89 -9.06 13.84
N ILE A 16 -4.41 -10.18 14.36
CA ILE A 16 -3.56 -11.29 14.82
C ILE A 16 -2.69 -11.86 13.69
N PRO A 17 -3.25 -12.31 12.54
CA PRO A 17 -2.42 -12.80 11.46
C PRO A 17 -1.57 -11.70 10.83
N GLY A 18 -2.06 -10.46 10.79
CA GLY A 18 -1.34 -9.31 10.24
C GLY A 18 -0.12 -8.92 11.06
N THR A 19 -0.21 -8.90 12.39
CA THR A 19 0.94 -8.61 13.25
C THR A 19 1.99 -9.72 13.17
N VAL A 20 1.56 -10.99 13.12
CA VAL A 20 2.47 -12.12 12.88
C VAL A 20 3.14 -12.01 11.50
N GLY A 21 2.37 -11.71 10.46
CA GLY A 21 2.90 -11.52 9.10
C GLY A 21 3.89 -10.37 9.03
N ALA A 22 3.57 -9.24 9.65
CA ALA A 22 4.44 -8.06 9.68
C ALA A 22 5.73 -8.31 10.46
N PHE A 23 5.65 -8.96 11.62
CA PHE A 23 6.81 -9.35 12.41
C PHE A 23 7.73 -10.29 11.60
N LEU A 24 7.16 -11.32 10.98
CA LEU A 24 7.93 -12.25 10.14
C LEU A 24 8.50 -11.57 8.89
N GLY A 25 7.75 -10.65 8.27
CA GLY A 25 8.24 -9.88 7.13
C GLY A 25 9.40 -8.96 7.49
N ALA A 26 9.36 -8.33 8.66
CA ALA A 26 10.46 -7.52 9.17
C ALA A 26 11.70 -8.40 9.44
N CYS A 27 11.54 -9.52 10.16
CA CYS A 27 12.62 -10.48 10.39
C CYS A 27 13.18 -11.06 9.09
N PHE A 28 12.34 -11.33 8.09
CA PHE A 28 12.76 -11.80 6.78
C PHE A 28 13.60 -10.74 6.05
N LEU A 29 13.10 -9.51 5.98
CA LEU A 29 13.79 -8.42 5.29
C LEU A 29 15.13 -8.10 5.96
N SER A 30 15.19 -8.11 7.29
CA SER A 30 16.41 -7.89 8.07
C SER A 30 17.49 -8.96 7.86
N ARG A 31 17.11 -10.18 7.45
CA ARG A 31 18.05 -11.26 7.16
C ARG A 31 18.56 -11.24 5.72
N LEU A 32 17.96 -10.44 4.84
CA LEU A 32 18.46 -10.32 3.47
C LEU A 32 19.78 -9.56 3.45
N PRO A 33 20.75 -9.98 2.60
CA PRO A 33 21.97 -9.21 2.38
C PRO A 33 21.64 -7.78 1.97
N GLY A 34 22.31 -6.79 2.56
CA GLY A 34 22.00 -5.37 2.30
C GLY A 34 22.03 -4.96 0.81
N GLN A 35 22.84 -5.65 0.00
CA GLN A 35 22.89 -5.49 -1.46
C GLN A 35 21.64 -5.98 -2.19
N LEU A 36 20.92 -6.97 -1.64
CA LEU A 36 19.68 -7.50 -2.20
C LEU A 36 18.43 -6.81 -1.63
N VAL A 37 18.51 -6.20 -0.44
CA VAL A 37 17.38 -5.49 0.17
C VAL A 37 16.84 -4.39 -0.75
N LYS A 38 17.72 -3.51 -1.24
CA LYS A 38 17.30 -2.39 -2.12
C LYS A 38 16.57 -2.85 -3.39
N PRO A 39 17.10 -3.75 -4.23
CA PRO A 39 16.40 -4.22 -5.41
C PRO A 39 15.14 -5.03 -5.09
N TYR A 40 15.15 -5.81 -4.00
CA TYR A 40 13.98 -6.57 -3.57
C TYR A 40 12.81 -5.66 -3.20
N VAL A 41 13.04 -4.67 -2.34
CA VAL A 41 12.01 -3.70 -1.94
C VAL A 41 11.55 -2.89 -3.15
N ALA A 42 12.47 -2.49 -4.04
CA ALA A 42 12.11 -1.77 -5.25
C ALA A 42 11.24 -2.62 -6.20
N ALA A 43 11.54 -3.90 -6.37
CA ALA A 43 10.73 -4.81 -7.18
C ALA A 43 9.33 -4.98 -6.57
N PHE A 44 9.27 -5.18 -5.26
CA PHE A 44 8.03 -5.29 -4.52
C PHE A 44 7.16 -4.03 -4.67
N LEU A 45 7.74 -2.85 -4.41
CA LEU A 45 7.05 -1.56 -4.56
C LEU A 45 6.65 -1.30 -6.01
N PHE A 46 7.46 -1.66 -6.98
CA PHE A 46 7.11 -1.54 -8.40
C PHE A 46 5.87 -2.38 -8.73
N CYS A 47 5.82 -3.64 -8.30
CA CYS A 47 4.64 -4.50 -8.46
C CYS A 47 3.41 -3.93 -7.74
N LEU A 48 3.58 -3.42 -6.52
CA LEU A 48 2.51 -2.77 -5.76
C LEU A 48 2.00 -1.50 -6.47
N GLY A 49 2.91 -0.68 -7.00
CA GLY A 49 2.58 0.52 -7.78
C GLY A 49 1.81 0.19 -9.05
N ALA A 50 2.19 -0.88 -9.76
CA ALA A 50 1.45 -1.39 -10.91
C ALA A 50 0.05 -1.90 -10.52
N TYR A 51 -0.07 -2.59 -9.39
CA TYR A 51 -1.35 -3.03 -8.84
C TYR A 51 -2.25 -1.85 -8.46
N VAL A 52 -1.71 -0.84 -7.76
CA VAL A 52 -2.46 0.37 -7.39
C VAL A 52 -2.93 1.11 -8.64
N LEU A 53 -2.03 1.33 -9.59
CA LEU A 53 -2.33 2.01 -10.85
C LEU A 53 -3.43 1.27 -11.64
N SER A 54 -3.27 -0.03 -11.87
CA SER A 54 -4.27 -0.84 -12.57
C SER A 54 -5.61 -0.88 -11.84
N ARG A 55 -5.60 -0.97 -10.51
CA ARG A 55 -6.83 -0.92 -9.69
C ARG A 55 -7.59 0.38 -9.93
N PHE A 56 -6.94 1.54 -9.85
CA PHE A 56 -7.65 2.81 -10.01
C PHE A 56 -8.06 3.12 -11.46
N LEU A 57 -7.40 2.51 -12.46
CA LEU A 57 -7.78 2.66 -13.87
C LEU A 57 -8.90 1.72 -14.32
N PHE A 58 -8.91 0.48 -13.83
CA PHE A 58 -9.77 -0.58 -14.38
C PHE A 58 -10.83 -1.09 -13.40
N TRP A 59 -10.69 -0.83 -12.09
CA TRP A 59 -11.54 -1.43 -11.06
C TRP A 59 -12.81 -0.61 -10.74
N GLU A 60 -13.46 -0.08 -11.78
CA GLU A 60 -14.77 0.59 -11.64
C GLU A 60 -15.96 -0.26 -12.07
N LYS A 61 -15.76 -1.50 -12.57
CA LYS A 61 -16.88 -2.32 -13.07
C LYS A 61 -16.71 -3.80 -12.76
N LYS A 62 -17.03 -4.21 -11.53
CA LYS A 62 -17.48 -5.59 -11.22
C LYS A 62 -18.13 -5.67 -9.83
N GLN A 63 -19.19 -4.90 -9.65
CA GLN A 63 -20.23 -5.29 -8.69
C GLN A 63 -21.03 -6.41 -9.34
N LYS A 64 -20.78 -7.66 -8.93
CA LYS A 64 -21.74 -8.79 -8.95
C LYS A 64 -21.09 -10.09 -8.45
N GLN A 65 -21.48 -10.47 -7.24
CA GLN A 65 -22.29 -11.66 -6.91
C GLN A 65 -21.84 -12.44 -5.66
N PRO A 66 -22.81 -13.00 -4.93
CA PRO A 66 -22.75 -13.16 -3.49
C PRO A 66 -22.14 -14.50 -3.09
N ARG A 67 -21.45 -14.49 -1.95
CA ARG A 67 -21.41 -15.65 -1.08
C ARG A 67 -21.26 -15.16 0.35
N GLN A 68 -22.32 -15.36 1.13
CA GLN A 68 -22.26 -15.36 2.60
C GLN A 68 -21.26 -16.44 3.02
N GLN A 69 -19.98 -16.11 3.01
CA GLN A 69 -18.94 -16.93 3.60
C GLN A 69 -18.66 -16.39 4.99
N LYS A 70 -18.71 -17.29 5.97
CA LYS A 70 -18.41 -17.02 7.38
C LYS A 70 -17.15 -16.17 7.47
N ALA A 71 -17.28 -15.00 8.09
CA ALA A 71 -16.31 -13.90 8.15
C ALA A 71 -14.95 -14.23 8.82
N GLY A 72 -14.65 -15.49 9.17
CA GLY A 72 -13.47 -15.82 9.96
C GLY A 72 -12.24 -16.29 9.18
N ARG A 73 -12.42 -17.17 8.18
CA ARG A 73 -11.27 -17.95 7.65
C ARG A 73 -10.45 -17.26 6.56
N TRP A 74 -11.06 -16.40 5.75
CA TRP A 74 -10.35 -15.63 4.72
C TRP A 74 -9.49 -14.51 5.33
N LEU A 75 -9.98 -13.88 6.41
CA LEU A 75 -9.26 -12.77 7.05
C LEU A 75 -7.85 -13.19 7.51
N LEU A 76 -7.67 -14.46 7.85
CA LEU A 76 -6.39 -15.05 8.23
C LEU A 76 -5.29 -14.88 7.16
N PRO A 77 -5.40 -15.51 5.97
CA PRO A 77 -4.40 -15.34 4.92
C PRO A 77 -4.33 -13.89 4.41
N LEU A 78 -5.45 -13.16 4.36
CA LEU A 78 -5.44 -11.77 3.92
C LEU A 78 -4.62 -10.88 4.86
N GLY A 79 -4.88 -10.96 6.17
CA GLY A 79 -4.15 -10.20 7.18
C GLY A 79 -2.67 -10.55 7.18
N PHE A 80 -2.34 -11.84 7.14
CA PHE A 80 -0.95 -12.30 7.11
C PHE A 80 -0.19 -11.77 5.89
N VAL A 81 -0.73 -11.97 4.68
CA VAL A 81 -0.07 -11.53 3.44
C VAL A 81 0.04 -10.02 3.40
N ALA A 82 -1.02 -9.30 3.79
CA ALA A 82 -0.99 -7.84 3.81
C ALA A 82 0.02 -7.30 4.84
N GLY A 83 0.08 -7.87 6.05
CA GLY A 83 1.05 -7.47 7.06
C GLY A 83 2.50 -7.77 6.67
N PHE A 84 2.75 -8.96 6.08
CA PHE A 84 4.08 -9.32 5.57
C PHE A 84 4.51 -8.40 4.42
N ALA A 85 3.61 -8.14 3.48
CA ALA A 85 3.80 -7.19 2.39
C ALA A 85 4.09 -5.77 2.92
N ASP A 86 3.42 -5.38 4.00
CA ASP A 86 3.57 -4.07 4.61
C ASP A 86 4.97 -3.85 5.21
N SER A 87 5.49 -4.82 5.97
CA SER A 87 6.83 -4.69 6.56
C SER A 87 7.97 -4.97 5.58
N THR A 88 7.77 -5.83 4.58
CA THR A 88 8.79 -6.09 3.55
C THR A 88 8.91 -4.98 2.52
N GLY A 89 7.81 -4.27 2.23
CA GLY A 89 7.74 -3.27 1.17
C GLY A 89 7.48 -1.84 1.61
N GLY A 90 6.96 -1.63 2.82
CA GLY A 90 6.63 -0.31 3.38
C GLY A 90 5.29 0.29 2.91
N GLY A 91 4.33 -0.51 2.44
CA GLY A 91 3.03 0.05 1.98
C GLY A 91 1.97 -0.93 1.47
N GLY A 92 1.94 -2.17 1.97
CA GLY A 92 1.07 -3.24 1.46
C GLY A 92 -0.34 -3.25 2.08
N TRP A 93 -0.50 -2.72 3.30
CA TRP A 93 -1.70 -2.92 4.10
C TRP A 93 -2.98 -2.36 3.44
N GLY A 94 -2.99 -1.05 3.14
CA GLY A 94 -4.15 -0.35 2.59
C GLY A 94 -4.60 -0.89 1.22
N PRO A 95 -3.71 -0.96 0.21
CA PRO A 95 -4.06 -1.42 -1.14
C PRO A 95 -4.55 -2.88 -1.19
N LEU A 96 -4.06 -3.75 -0.31
CA LEU A 96 -4.41 -5.17 -0.30
C LEU A 96 -5.67 -5.46 0.52
N THR A 97 -5.87 -4.81 1.67
CA THR A 97 -7.00 -5.12 2.57
C THR A 97 -8.28 -4.39 2.18
N THR A 98 -8.20 -3.08 1.97
CA THR A 98 -9.37 -2.20 1.76
C THR A 98 -10.28 -2.66 0.61
N PRO A 99 -9.79 -2.89 -0.64
CA PRO A 99 -10.68 -3.32 -1.72
C PRO A 99 -11.28 -4.70 -1.48
N VAL A 100 -10.54 -5.63 -0.85
CA VAL A 100 -11.03 -6.99 -0.58
C VAL A 100 -12.16 -6.96 0.45
N LEU A 101 -12.04 -6.11 1.47
CA LEU A 101 -13.07 -5.93 2.50
C LEU A 101 -14.28 -5.13 2.00
N LEU A 102 -14.07 -4.10 1.18
CA LEU A 102 -15.15 -3.31 0.58
C LEU A 102 -15.90 -4.04 -0.54
N ALA A 103 -15.25 -4.98 -1.24
CA ALA A 103 -15.89 -5.81 -2.25
C ALA A 103 -16.87 -6.84 -1.64
N LYS A 104 -16.90 -7.00 -0.32
CA LYS A 104 -17.85 -7.87 0.37
C LYS A 104 -19.10 -7.09 0.77
N ASP A 105 -20.23 -7.47 0.20
CA ASP A 105 -21.55 -6.91 0.57
C ASP A 105 -21.84 -7.13 2.05
N GLY A 106 -22.43 -6.09 2.67
CA GLY A 106 -22.90 -6.11 4.07
C GLY A 106 -21.94 -5.49 5.09
N MET A 107 -20.72 -5.09 4.69
CA MET A 107 -19.82 -4.36 5.58
C MET A 107 -19.93 -2.85 5.36
N GLU A 108 -20.24 -2.11 6.43
CA GLU A 108 -20.28 -0.65 6.39
C GLU A 108 -18.86 -0.11 6.09
N THR A 109 -18.71 0.71 5.05
CA THR A 109 -17.42 1.32 4.64
C THR A 109 -16.70 1.97 5.80
N ARG A 110 -17.41 2.70 6.66
CA ARG A 110 -16.84 3.35 7.85
C ARG A 110 -16.28 2.36 8.87
N LYS A 111 -16.87 1.17 8.99
CA LYS A 111 -16.42 0.09 9.89
C LYS A 111 -15.19 -0.60 9.32
N VAL A 112 -15.18 -0.84 8.01
CA VAL A 112 -14.01 -1.39 7.31
C VAL A 112 -12.81 -0.47 7.49
N ILE A 113 -12.96 0.82 7.16
CA ILE A 113 -11.88 1.80 7.26
C ILE A 113 -11.39 1.91 8.71
N GLY A 114 -12.28 2.09 9.69
CA GLY A 114 -11.88 2.22 11.09
C GLY A 114 -11.20 0.97 11.66
N SER A 115 -11.65 -0.23 11.27
CA SER A 115 -10.99 -1.47 11.67
C SER A 115 -9.64 -1.70 10.98
N VAL A 116 -9.50 -1.36 9.70
CA VAL A 116 -8.23 -1.47 8.95
C VAL A 116 -7.18 -0.54 9.55
N ASP A 117 -7.54 0.71 9.83
CA ASP A 117 -6.69 1.71 10.49
C ASP A 117 -6.25 1.25 11.90
N THR A 118 -7.18 0.70 12.69
CA THR A 118 -6.86 0.12 14.00
C THR A 118 -5.85 -1.02 13.90
N CYS A 119 -5.98 -1.89 12.88
CA CYS A 119 -5.04 -2.98 12.65
C CYS A 119 -3.68 -2.46 12.20
N GLU A 120 -3.64 -1.43 11.37
CA GLU A 120 -2.41 -0.83 10.83
C GLU A 120 -1.47 -0.39 11.95
N PHE A 121 -2.00 0.24 13.00
CA PHE A 121 -1.20 0.60 14.18
C PHE A 121 -0.54 -0.60 14.86
N ALA A 122 -1.29 -1.69 15.08
CA ALA A 122 -0.76 -2.90 15.70
C ALA A 122 0.30 -3.57 14.80
N ILE A 123 0.06 -3.58 13.49
CA ILE A 123 0.94 -4.16 12.46
C ILE A 123 2.24 -3.38 12.35
N ALA A 124 2.16 -2.05 12.30
CA ALA A 124 3.33 -1.17 12.30
C ALA A 124 4.16 -1.35 13.58
N THR A 125 3.51 -1.50 14.73
CA THR A 125 4.18 -1.79 16.01
C THR A 125 4.89 -3.15 15.95
N ALA A 126 4.22 -4.19 15.44
CA ALA A 126 4.82 -5.52 15.30
C ALA A 126 5.98 -5.54 14.29
N ALA A 127 5.86 -4.84 13.17
CA ALA A 127 6.95 -4.66 12.20
C ALA A 127 8.15 -3.96 12.83
N THR A 128 7.91 -2.88 13.57
CA THR A 128 8.95 -2.12 14.28
C THR A 128 9.68 -3.02 15.28
N LEU A 129 8.95 -3.80 16.09
CA LEU A 129 9.54 -4.77 17.00
C LEU A 129 10.34 -5.85 16.26
N GLY A 130 9.85 -6.36 15.14
CA GLY A 130 10.55 -7.34 14.32
C GLY A 130 11.87 -6.81 13.76
N PHE A 131 11.87 -5.60 13.21
CA PHE A 131 13.09 -4.92 12.75
C PHE A 131 14.06 -4.71 13.89
N PHE A 132 13.56 -4.27 15.05
CA PHE A 132 14.38 -3.98 16.21
C PHE A 132 15.07 -5.22 16.78
N ILE A 133 14.33 -6.32 16.92
CA ILE A 133 14.86 -7.61 17.39
C ILE A 133 15.83 -8.21 16.35
N SER A 134 15.54 -8.06 15.06
CA SER A 134 16.35 -8.70 14.02
C SER A 134 17.60 -7.91 13.61
N LEU A 135 17.60 -6.57 13.71
CA LEU A 135 18.73 -5.72 13.37
C LEU A 135 19.59 -5.34 14.59
N GLY A 136 19.00 -5.34 15.79
CA GLY A 136 19.66 -4.89 17.02
C GLY A 136 19.63 -3.37 17.21
N TRP A 137 19.93 -2.92 18.45
CA TRP A 137 19.91 -1.50 18.84
C TRP A 137 20.95 -0.65 18.11
N ASP A 138 22.11 -1.22 17.83
CA ASP A 138 23.26 -0.48 17.28
C ASP A 138 23.13 -0.18 15.78
N ALA A 139 22.27 -0.91 15.08
CA ALA A 139 21.98 -0.68 13.66
C ALA A 139 21.02 0.50 13.42
N VAL A 140 20.34 0.97 14.48
CA VAL A 140 19.34 2.04 14.38
C VAL A 140 20.01 3.41 14.50
N ILE A 141 20.02 4.16 13.40
CA ILE A 141 20.50 5.54 13.39
C ILE A 141 19.36 6.45 13.86
N TRP A 142 19.29 6.69 15.17
CA TRP A 142 18.24 7.47 15.83
C TRP A 142 17.97 8.86 15.22
N PRO A 143 18.98 9.64 14.78
CA PRO A 143 18.72 10.91 14.09
C PRO A 143 17.83 10.76 12.84
N TRP A 144 18.04 9.70 12.04
CA TRP A 144 17.21 9.45 10.86
C TRP A 144 15.79 9.04 11.25
N VAL A 145 15.64 8.22 12.29
CA VAL A 145 14.31 7.82 12.79
C VAL A 145 13.51 9.04 13.24
N ILE A 146 14.11 9.91 14.07
CA ILE A 146 13.45 11.13 14.57
C ILE A 146 13.12 12.09 13.42
N ALA A 147 14.06 12.29 12.47
CA ALA A 147 13.82 13.14 11.31
C ALA A 147 12.65 12.63 10.45
N LEU A 148 12.55 11.31 10.22
CA LEU A 148 11.45 10.70 9.49
C LEU A 148 10.11 10.80 10.25
N MET A 149 10.12 10.63 11.57
CA MET A 149 8.91 10.80 12.40
C MET A 149 8.38 12.23 12.33
N ILE A 150 9.25 13.23 12.50
CA ILE A 150 8.86 14.66 12.40
C ILE A 150 8.36 14.96 10.99
N GLY A 151 9.08 14.49 9.96
CA GLY A 151 8.65 14.63 8.56
C GLY A 151 7.26 14.04 8.31
N GLY A 152 6.97 12.86 8.86
CA GLY A 152 5.65 12.22 8.78
C GLY A 152 4.54 13.02 9.46
N ILE A 153 4.81 13.54 10.67
CA ILE A 153 3.84 14.38 11.42
C ILE A 153 3.50 15.65 10.63
N VAL A 154 4.50 16.29 10.01
CA VAL A 154 4.29 17.49 9.19
C VAL A 154 3.63 17.17 7.85
N ALA A 155 3.97 16.03 7.23
CA ALA A 155 3.39 15.61 5.95
C ALA A 155 1.94 15.14 6.06
N ALA A 156 1.54 14.53 7.18
CA ALA A 156 0.19 14.01 7.40
C ALA A 156 -0.95 15.04 7.17
N PRO A 157 -0.92 16.27 7.73
CA PRO A 157 -1.97 17.26 7.46
C PRO A 157 -2.00 17.71 5.99
N ILE A 158 -0.84 17.80 5.33
CA ILE A 158 -0.74 18.15 3.91
C ILE A 158 -1.38 17.05 3.06
N ALA A 159 -1.10 15.78 3.37
CA ALA A 159 -1.70 14.63 2.71
C ALA A 159 -3.22 14.62 2.92
N ALA A 160 -3.71 14.85 4.15
CA ALA A 160 -5.13 14.92 4.45
C ALA A 160 -5.85 16.04 3.68
N TRP A 161 -5.22 17.22 3.58
CA TRP A 161 -5.73 18.33 2.78
C TRP A 161 -5.76 17.99 1.28
N LEU A 162 -4.72 17.35 0.75
CA LEU A 162 -4.63 16.95 -0.66
C LEU A 162 -5.72 15.94 -1.05
N VAL A 163 -5.99 14.95 -0.19
CA VAL A 163 -7.03 13.93 -0.39
C VAL A 163 -8.44 14.56 -0.41
N HIS A 164 -8.64 15.70 0.24
CA HIS A 164 -9.91 16.41 0.20
C HIS A 164 -10.15 17.16 -1.12
N ILE A 165 -9.07 17.57 -1.80
CA ILE A 165 -9.14 18.37 -3.04
C ILE A 165 -9.13 17.47 -4.28
N ILE A 166 -8.28 16.45 -4.28
CA ILE A 166 -8.07 15.60 -5.45
C ILE A 166 -8.96 14.35 -5.36
N PRO A 167 -9.77 14.07 -6.40
CA PRO A 167 -10.54 12.83 -6.48
C PRO A 167 -9.67 11.58 -6.26
N SER A 168 -10.18 10.63 -5.47
CA SER A 168 -9.44 9.43 -5.04
C SER A 168 -8.87 8.58 -6.18
N HIS A 169 -9.55 8.52 -7.33
CA HIS A 169 -9.07 7.81 -8.51
C HIS A 169 -7.86 8.49 -9.16
N LEU A 170 -7.83 9.83 -9.23
CA LEU A 170 -6.67 10.57 -9.72
C LEU A 170 -5.51 10.44 -8.75
N LEU A 171 -5.77 10.55 -7.44
CA LEU A 171 -4.77 10.38 -6.41
C LEU A 171 -4.11 9.00 -6.50
N GLY A 172 -4.90 7.94 -6.69
CA GLY A 172 -4.41 6.59 -6.88
C GLY A 172 -3.51 6.42 -8.11
N VAL A 173 -3.86 7.04 -9.23
CA VAL A 173 -3.04 7.04 -10.45
C VAL A 173 -1.74 7.83 -10.27
N MET A 174 -1.79 8.97 -9.58
CA MET A 174 -0.61 9.77 -9.28
C MET A 174 0.36 9.01 -8.36
N VAL A 175 -0.15 8.45 -7.26
CA VAL A 175 0.66 7.69 -6.30
C VAL A 175 1.22 6.42 -6.93
N GLY A 176 0.39 5.63 -7.63
CA GLY A 176 0.82 4.42 -8.32
C GLY A 176 1.92 4.69 -9.35
N GLY A 177 1.77 5.73 -10.17
CA GLY A 177 2.80 6.13 -11.13
C GLY A 177 4.08 6.67 -10.49
N LEU A 178 3.97 7.45 -9.40
CA LEU A 178 5.14 7.91 -8.64
C LEU A 178 5.93 6.73 -8.06
N ILE A 179 5.25 5.71 -7.52
CA ILE A 179 5.87 4.48 -7.02
C ILE A 179 6.60 3.75 -8.15
N LEU A 180 5.97 3.58 -9.31
CA LEU A 180 6.61 2.96 -10.48
C LEU A 180 7.85 3.73 -10.90
N PHE A 181 7.72 5.04 -11.07
CA PHE A 181 8.80 5.90 -11.56
C PHE A 181 10.02 5.91 -10.62
N THR A 182 9.78 6.06 -9.32
CA THR A 182 10.86 6.10 -8.30
C THR A 182 11.58 4.77 -8.17
N ASN A 183 10.87 3.64 -8.20
CA ASN A 183 11.47 2.31 -8.03
C ASN A 183 12.14 1.79 -9.30
N THR A 184 11.74 2.28 -10.48
CA THR A 184 12.40 1.96 -11.76
C THR A 184 13.89 2.24 -11.69
N GLN A 185 14.30 3.35 -11.06
CA GLN A 185 15.71 3.72 -10.95
C GLN A 185 16.54 2.62 -10.30
N ILE A 186 16.04 2.09 -9.19
CA ILE A 186 16.73 1.10 -8.39
C ILE A 186 16.81 -0.22 -9.18
N LEU A 187 15.72 -0.61 -9.84
CA LEU A 187 15.67 -1.83 -10.65
C LEU A 187 16.61 -1.78 -11.85
N VAL A 188 16.60 -0.70 -12.61
CA VAL A 188 17.47 -0.54 -13.79
C VAL A 188 18.94 -0.57 -13.39
N LYS A 189 19.31 0.10 -12.28
CA LYS A 189 20.69 0.09 -11.77
C LYS A 189 21.12 -1.28 -11.22
N SER A 190 20.18 -2.11 -10.79
CA SER A 190 20.46 -3.40 -10.17
C SER A 190 20.63 -4.55 -11.18
N ILE A 191 20.20 -4.35 -12.44
CA ILE A 191 20.26 -5.36 -13.49
C ILE A 191 21.17 -4.84 -14.62
N PRO A 192 22.45 -5.24 -14.67
CA PRO A 192 23.42 -4.72 -15.64
C PRO A 192 22.98 -4.84 -17.11
N ALA A 193 22.20 -5.88 -17.43
CA ALA A 193 21.70 -6.13 -18.78
C ALA A 193 20.71 -5.07 -19.29
N VAL A 194 19.97 -4.39 -18.41
CA VAL A 194 18.97 -3.38 -18.79
C VAL A 194 19.46 -1.95 -18.59
N THR A 195 20.58 -1.75 -17.92
CA THR A 195 21.20 -0.43 -17.68
C THR A 195 21.38 0.41 -18.96
N PRO A 196 21.82 -0.14 -20.11
CA PRO A 196 21.96 0.64 -21.34
C PRO A 196 20.63 1.18 -21.88
N PHE A 197 19.51 0.52 -21.54
CA PHE A 197 18.18 0.86 -22.01
C PHE A 197 17.42 1.78 -21.05
N TRP A 198 18.10 2.35 -20.04
CA TRP A 198 17.46 3.22 -19.07
C TRP A 198 16.60 4.36 -19.68
N PRO A 199 17.00 5.12 -20.72
CA PRO A 199 16.17 6.21 -21.21
C PRO A 199 14.87 5.68 -21.83
N TRP A 200 14.92 4.52 -22.48
CA TRP A 200 13.75 3.88 -23.10
C TRP A 200 12.78 3.34 -22.06
N ILE A 201 13.29 2.72 -21.00
CA ILE A 201 12.46 2.22 -19.88
C ILE A 201 11.77 3.40 -19.18
N TYR A 202 12.52 4.48 -18.90
CA TYR A 202 11.98 5.69 -18.29
C TYR A 202 10.94 6.37 -19.17
N ALA A 203 11.21 6.49 -20.48
CA ALA A 203 10.26 7.05 -21.43
C ALA A 203 8.98 6.19 -21.51
N GLY A 204 9.12 4.86 -21.55
CA GLY A 204 7.98 3.94 -21.55
C GLY A 204 7.10 4.08 -20.31
N ILE A 205 7.70 4.11 -19.12
CA ILE A 205 6.96 4.27 -17.85
C ILE A 205 6.34 5.66 -17.75
N GLY A 206 7.06 6.71 -18.17
CA GLY A 206 6.53 8.07 -18.23
C GLY A 206 5.33 8.18 -19.17
N LEU A 207 5.39 7.55 -20.35
CA LEU A 207 4.27 7.50 -21.30
C LEU A 207 3.08 6.74 -20.73
N VAL A 208 3.29 5.56 -20.12
CA VAL A 208 2.22 4.79 -19.47
C VAL A 208 1.58 5.61 -18.36
N TRP A 209 2.37 6.29 -17.54
CA TRP A 209 1.85 7.12 -16.46
C TRP A 209 1.06 8.33 -16.98
N ALA A 210 1.59 9.04 -17.98
CA ALA A 210 0.91 10.16 -18.61
C ALA A 210 -0.41 9.73 -19.28
N ALA A 211 -0.40 8.62 -20.02
CA ALA A 211 -1.60 8.05 -20.65
C ALA A 211 -2.64 7.65 -19.59
N SER A 212 -2.20 7.01 -18.50
CA SER A 212 -3.06 6.63 -17.37
C SER A 212 -3.69 7.84 -16.71
N PHE A 213 -2.92 8.91 -16.51
CA PHE A 213 -3.40 10.16 -15.91
C PHE A 213 -4.42 10.87 -16.81
N VAL A 214 -4.14 10.99 -18.11
CA VAL A 214 -5.07 11.56 -19.10
C VAL A 214 -6.35 10.75 -19.17
N TYR A 215 -6.25 9.43 -19.19
CA TYR A 215 -7.41 8.54 -19.20
C TYR A 215 -8.27 8.70 -17.94
N ALA A 216 -7.64 8.78 -16.77
CA ALA A 216 -8.35 8.99 -15.51
C ALA A 216 -9.07 10.35 -15.48
N LEU A 217 -8.43 11.42 -15.98
CA LEU A 217 -9.06 12.74 -16.12
C LEU A 217 -10.26 12.70 -17.09
N TRP A 218 -10.14 11.96 -18.19
CA TRP A 218 -11.20 11.83 -19.17
C TRP A 218 -12.44 11.13 -18.59
N ILE A 219 -12.25 10.03 -17.85
CA ILE A 219 -13.34 9.35 -17.14
C ILE A 219 -14.02 10.29 -16.14
N HIS A 220 -13.24 11.07 -15.38
CA HIS A 220 -13.80 11.99 -14.39
C HIS A 220 -14.68 13.06 -15.03
N ARG A 221 -14.20 13.70 -16.10
CA ARG A 221 -14.95 14.71 -16.85
C ARG A 221 -16.20 14.13 -17.53
N GLY A 222 -16.13 12.89 -18.00
CA GLY A 222 -17.27 12.20 -18.60
C GLY A 222 -18.42 11.97 -17.63
N LYS A 223 -18.14 11.66 -16.35
CA LYS A 223 -19.16 11.50 -15.31
C LYS A 223 -19.86 12.82 -14.95
N GLN A 224 -19.10 13.92 -14.85
CA GLN A 224 -19.67 15.24 -14.55
C GLN A 224 -20.59 15.79 -15.66
N ARG A 225 -20.46 15.30 -16.89
CA ARG A 225 -21.27 15.74 -18.05
C ARG A 225 -22.58 14.97 -18.24
N GLY A 226 -22.76 13.84 -17.56
CA GLY A 226 -23.98 13.03 -17.64
C GLY A 226 -24.98 13.27 -16.51
N GLU A 227 -24.63 14.12 -15.53
CA GLU A 227 -25.45 14.47 -14.37
C GLU A 227 -26.04 15.90 -14.45
N GLY A 228 -25.86 16.60 -15.59
CA GLY A 228 -26.45 17.92 -15.87
C GLY A 228 -27.33 17.88 -17.11
#